data_AF-A0A937TCP4-F1
#
_entry.id   AF-A0A937TCP4-F1
#
_cell.length_a   1.000
_cell.length_b   1.000
_cell.length_c   1.000
_cell.angle_alpha   90.00
_cell.angle_beta   90.00
_cell.angle_gamma   90.00
#
_symmetry.space_group_name_H-M   'P 1'
#
loop_
_entity.id
_entity.type
_entity.pdbx_description
1 polymer ?
#
loop_
_entity_poly.entity_id
_entity_poly.type
_entity_poly.pdbx_seq_one_letter_code
_entity_poly.pdbx_strand_id
1 'polypeptide(L)'
;MGILVETTPRVAKILVGTRRLVPVERLMLARLLLDSVLSGKPDDEADWEGLSLAAFQRDWDNVEDAVYDNWRELYGVPAQGAVLQA
;
A
#
# COMPACT_ATOMS: atom_id res chain seq x y z
N MET A 1 31.40 9.27 -1.90
CA MET A 1 30.90 10.63 -1.63
C MET A 1 29.95 10.55 -0.45
N GLY A 2 30.44 10.82 0.76
CA GLY A 2 29.61 10.79 1.97
C GLY A 2 28.77 12.06 2.06
N ILE A 3 27.47 11.91 2.31
CA ILE A 3 26.59 13.05 2.59
C ILE A 3 27.07 13.68 3.90
N LEU A 4 27.65 14.88 3.82
CA LEU A 4 27.91 15.70 5.00
C LEU A 4 26.57 16.24 5.49
N VAL A 5 25.92 15.52 6.40
CA VAL A 5 24.75 16.02 7.10
C VAL A 5 25.24 17.02 8.14
N GLU A 6 25.05 18.32 7.88
CA GLU A 6 25.26 19.34 8.91
C GLU A 6 24.25 19.10 10.04
N THR A 7 24.73 18.56 11.15
CA THR A 7 23.89 18.27 12.32
C THR A 7 24.05 19.39 13.34
N THR A 8 22.94 19.78 13.97
CA THR A 8 23.01 20.72 15.09
C THR A 8 23.84 20.13 16.23
N PRO A 9 24.50 20.95 17.08
CA PRO A 9 25.31 20.47 18.19
C PRO A 9 24.55 19.52 19.14
N ARG A 10 23.24 19.74 19.29
CA ARG A 10 22.35 18.88 20.07
C ARG A 10 22.18 17.50 19.45
N VAL A 11 21.93 17.42 18.14
CA VAL A 11 21.78 16.15 17.41
C VAL A 11 23.11 15.40 17.36
N ALA A 12 24.23 16.10 17.15
CA ALA A 12 25.56 15.50 17.19
C ALA A 12 25.85 14.83 18.55
N LYS A 13 25.50 15.48 19.66
CA LYS A 13 25.65 14.90 21.00
C LYS A 13 24.82 13.63 21.19
N ILE A 14 23.59 13.60 20.66
CA ILE A 14 22.72 12.42 20.70
C ILE A 14 23.33 11.27 19.88
N LEU A 15 23.79 11.54 18.65
CA LEU A 15 24.44 10.54 17.79
C LEU A 15 25.74 9.98 18.37
N VAL A 16 26.49 10.78 19.13
CA VAL A 16 27.64 10.28 19.89
C VAL A 16 27.17 9.38 21.04
N GLY A 17 26.10 9.75 21.73
CA GLY A 17 25.50 8.95 22.80
C GLY A 17 25.00 7.58 22.34
N THR A 18 24.42 7.48 21.13
CA THR A 18 23.93 6.19 20.59
C THR A 18 25.04 5.19 20.30
N ARG A 19 26.31 5.61 20.25
CA ARG A 19 27.46 4.69 20.12
C ARG A 19 27.60 3.74 21.32
N ARG A 20 26.99 4.07 22.46
CA ARG A 20 26.97 3.22 23.67
C ARG A 20 25.97 2.07 23.58
N LEU A 21 25.03 2.14 22.65
CA LEU A 21 24.01 1.11 22.42
C LEU A 21 24.59 -0.05 21.61
N VAL A 22 24.14 -1.26 21.91
CA VAL A 22 24.48 -2.44 21.08
C VAL A 22 23.77 -2.34 19.72
N PRO A 23 24.24 -3.08 18.68
CA PRO A 23 23.69 -2.95 17.33
C PRO A 23 22.17 -3.07 17.23
N VAL A 24 21.56 -4.00 17.98
CA VAL A 24 20.11 -4.21 17.99
C VAL A 24 19.36 -3.01 18.55
N GLU A 25 19.83 -2.44 19.67
CA GLU A 25 19.23 -1.25 20.28
C GLU A 25 19.31 -0.02 19.36
N ARG A 26 20.42 0.12 18.62
CA ARG A 26 20.55 1.19 17.61
C ARG A 26 19.56 1.03 16.47
N LEU A 27 19.33 -0.19 16.02
CA LEU A 27 18.34 -0.48 14.97
C LEU A 27 16.91 -0.23 15.47
N MET A 28 16.59 -0.62 16.70
CA MET A 28 15.29 -0.33 17.31
C MET A 28 15.05 1.18 17.43
N LEU A 29 16.04 1.93 17.90
CA LEU A 29 15.96 3.39 17.98
C LEU A 29 15.78 4.02 16.59
N ALA A 30 16.53 3.56 15.58
CA ALA A 30 16.40 4.06 14.22
C ALA A 30 14.99 3.83 13.66
N ARG A 31 14.41 2.64 13.90
CA ARG A 31 13.04 2.33 13.51
C ARG A 31 12.03 3.24 14.19
N LEU A 32 12.10 3.40 15.52
CA LEU A 32 11.18 4.25 16.27
C LEU A 32 11.22 5.72 15.82
N LEU A 33 12.43 6.23 15.54
CA LEU A 33 12.60 7.59 15.03
C LEU A 33 12.01 7.75 13.62
N LEU A 34 12.19 6.74 12.76
CA LEU A 34 11.58 6.71 11.43
C LEU A 34 10.05 6.68 11.53
N ASP A 35 9.51 5.77 12.33
CA ASP A 35 8.07 5.64 12.56
C ASP A 35 7.48 6.95 13.12
N SER A 36 8.18 7.65 14.02
CA SER A 36 7.75 8.95 14.53
C SER A 36 7.68 10.05 13.47
N VAL A 37 8.56 10.02 12.46
CA VAL A 37 8.54 10.98 11.35
C VAL A 37 7.43 10.63 10.36
N LEU A 38 7.21 9.33 10.14
CA LEU A 38 6.21 8.84 9.18
C LEU A 38 4.78 8.95 9.73
N SER A 39 4.56 8.66 11.01
CA SER A 39 3.26 8.74 11.68
C SER A 39 2.72 10.17 11.87
N GLY A 40 3.55 11.20 11.61
CA GLY A 40 3.16 12.61 11.69
C GLY A 40 2.50 13.16 10.42
N LYS A 41 2.40 12.38 9.34
CA LYS A 41 1.59 12.75 8.18
C LYS A 41 0.19 12.18 8.39
N PRO A 42 -0.89 12.99 8.34
CA PRO A 42 -2.20 12.42 8.11
C PRO A 42 -2.12 11.57 6.85
N ASP A 43 -2.78 10.44 6.96
CA ASP A 43 -2.69 9.26 6.14
C ASP A 43 -3.35 9.50 4.79
N ASP A 44 -2.82 10.45 4.00
CA ASP A 44 -3.34 10.75 2.67
C ASP A 44 -3.42 9.44 1.86
N GLU A 45 -2.45 8.54 2.04
CA GLU A 45 -2.42 7.23 1.38
C GLU A 45 -3.51 6.27 1.87
N ALA A 46 -3.78 6.11 3.17
CA ALA A 46 -4.94 5.30 3.60
C ALA A 46 -6.29 5.97 3.30
N ASP A 47 -6.35 7.30 3.23
CA ASP A 47 -7.54 8.01 2.74
C ASP A 47 -7.76 7.71 1.25
N TRP A 48 -6.70 7.65 0.44
CA TRP A 48 -6.79 7.21 -0.97
C TRP A 48 -7.17 5.72 -1.10
N GLU A 49 -6.61 4.84 -0.28
CA GLU A 49 -6.98 3.42 -0.27
C GLU A 49 -8.44 3.22 0.14
N GLY A 50 -8.90 3.93 1.17
CA GLY A 50 -10.30 3.89 1.62
C GLY A 50 -11.27 4.43 0.57
N LEU A 51 -10.97 5.59 -0.03
CA LEU A 51 -11.79 6.20 -1.09
C LEU A 51 -11.81 5.35 -2.37
N SER A 52 -10.67 4.78 -2.76
CA SER A 52 -10.58 3.92 -3.95
C SER A 52 -11.29 2.59 -3.76
N LEU A 53 -11.19 1.98 -2.57
CA LEU A 53 -11.92 0.74 -2.26
C LEU A 53 -13.44 0.95 -2.30
N ALA A 54 -13.94 2.04 -1.70
CA ALA A 54 -15.36 2.35 -1.70
C ALA A 54 -15.89 2.62 -3.12
N ALA A 55 -15.14 3.35 -3.94
CA ALA A 55 -15.49 3.59 -5.34
C ALA A 55 -15.48 2.28 -6.15
N PHE A 56 -14.44 1.47 -5.98
CA PHE A 56 -14.32 0.18 -6.67
C PHE A 56 -15.44 -0.79 -6.30
N GLN A 57 -15.78 -0.93 -5.01
CA GLN A 57 -16.87 -1.82 -4.59
C GLN A 57 -18.22 -1.42 -5.19
N ARG A 58 -18.50 -0.12 -5.25
CA ARG A 58 -19.74 0.40 -5.83
C ARG A 58 -19.83 0.12 -7.34
N ASP A 59 -18.72 0.27 -8.04
CA ASP A 59 -18.69 0.09 -9.49
C ASP A 59 -18.53 -1.39 -9.88
N TRP A 60 -17.98 -2.25 -9.00
CA TRP A 60 -17.80 -3.68 -9.25
C TRP A 60 -19.08 -4.50 -9.02
N ASP A 61 -19.90 -4.14 -8.02
CA ASP A 61 -21.17 -4.82 -7.71
C ASP A 61 -22.37 -4.01 -8.24
N ASN A 62 -22.30 -3.62 -9.52
CA ASN A 62 -23.34 -2.85 -10.15
C ASN A 62 -24.31 -3.77 -10.93
N VAL A 63 -25.61 -3.49 -10.81
CA VAL A 63 -26.70 -4.32 -11.40
C VAL A 63 -26.70 -4.23 -12.92
N GLU A 64 -26.13 -3.16 -13.49
CA GLU A 64 -26.09 -2.91 -14.93
C GLU A 64 -25.08 -3.85 -15.63
N ASP A 65 -23.92 -4.08 -15.01
CA ASP A 65 -22.85 -4.94 -15.48
C ASP A 65 -23.07 -6.41 -15.07
N ALA A 66 -23.86 -6.67 -14.03
CA ALA A 66 -24.31 -8.03 -13.66
C ALA A 66 -25.05 -8.72 -14.83
N VAL A 67 -25.60 -7.96 -15.79
CA VAL A 67 -26.16 -8.50 -17.03
C VAL A 67 -25.11 -9.29 -17.83
N TYR A 68 -23.83 -8.90 -17.76
CA TYR A 68 -22.73 -9.58 -18.44
C TYR A 68 -22.19 -10.81 -17.72
N ASP A 69 -22.68 -11.16 -16.53
CA ASP A 69 -22.32 -12.41 -15.85
C ASP A 69 -22.62 -13.63 -16.74
N ASN A 70 -23.67 -13.53 -17.54
CA ASN A 70 -24.06 -14.53 -18.53
C ASN A 70 -23.72 -14.10 -19.97
N TRP A 71 -22.55 -13.50 -20.17
CA TRP A 71 -22.09 -13.00 -21.48
C TRP A 71 -22.18 -14.06 -22.59
N ARG A 72 -22.05 -15.35 -22.26
CA ARG A 72 -22.18 -16.42 -23.25
C ARG A 72 -23.59 -16.51 -23.84
N GLU A 73 -24.63 -16.36 -23.03
CA GLU A 73 -26.01 -16.30 -23.54
C GLU A 73 -26.27 -15.02 -24.32
N LEU A 74 -25.74 -13.87 -23.85
CA LEU A 74 -25.88 -12.59 -24.55
C LEU A 74 -25.26 -12.58 -25.95
N TYR A 75 -24.11 -13.24 -26.11
CA TYR A 75 -23.37 -13.26 -27.38
C TYR A 75 -23.51 -14.59 -28.14
N GLY A 76 -24.39 -15.49 -27.70
CA GLY A 76 -24.63 -16.78 -28.35
C GLY A 76 -23.40 -17.70 -28.40
N VAL A 77 -22.48 -17.57 -27.44
CA VAL A 77 -21.28 -18.39 -27.36
C VAL A 77 -21.63 -19.75 -26.75
N PRO A 78 -21.40 -20.86 -27.45
CA PRO A 78 -21.72 -22.18 -26.94
C PRO A 78 -20.95 -22.47 -25.64
N ALA A 79 -21.62 -23.11 -24.68
CA ALA A 79 -20.91 -23.69 -23.54
C ALA A 79 -19.87 -24.70 -24.06
N GLN A 80 -18.65 -24.68 -23.54
CA GLN A 80 -17.61 -25.62 -23.98
C GLN A 80 -18.12 -27.06 -23.78
N GLY A 81 -18.42 -27.74 -24.88
CA GLY A 81 -19.03 -29.08 -24.88
C GLY A 81 -20.18 -29.27 -25.88
N ALA A 82 -20.77 -28.21 -26.43
CA ALA A 82 -21.74 -28.34 -27.52
C ALA A 82 -21.02 -28.58 -28.86
N VAL A 83 -20.52 -29.81 -29.04
CA VAL A 83 -20.12 -30.33 -30.35
C VAL A 83 -21.37 -30.29 -31.24
N LEU A 84 -21.32 -29.48 -32.29
CA LEU A 84 -22.28 -29.50 -33.38
C LEU A 84 -22.27 -30.92 -33.99
N GLN A 85 -23.26 -31.74 -33.65
CA GLN A 85 -23.58 -32.92 -34.44
C GLN A 85 -24.39 -32.43 -35.66
N ALA A 86 -23.72 -32.45 -36.81
CA ALA A 86 -24.33 -32.37 -38.14
C ALA A 86 -24.75 -33.77 -38.59
#